data_AF-A0A1E5RKS9-F1
#
_entry.id   AF-A0A1E5RKS9-F1
#
_cell.length_a   1.000
_cell.length_b   1.000
_cell.length_c   1.000
_cell.angle_alpha   90.00
_cell.angle_beta   90.00
_cell.angle_gamma   90.00
#
_symmetry.space_group_name_H-M   'P 1'
#
loop_
_entity.id
_entity.type
_entity.pdbx_description
1 polymer ?
#
loop_
_entity_poly.entity_id
_entity_poly.type
_entity_poly.pdbx_seq_one_letter_code
_entity_poly.pdbx_strand_id
1 'polypeptide(L)'
;MNVSTSTVASNRRRIRKQANEAFANPLNSINNSINNNLNNMEEENTGYLKFGDEFKLIQVNHNLEEEMLTCLNLSEARLIIRESLLERHKLMKNIKEQNNKKDDDEENVDFQFEQIFSNAQSQEQELENIDKLLEYSTGYTNSIDIQTGSSSPTQQQQIKQQQQSGNNNSSGYENQALRQTLIYLANFARYRDGETVGTVRQLLGNVETQDLDYNAKNIHNIDTTTTLNPNNRNTEAEREKELLGNQLHPFEIAQLASLSCVEADEAKTLIPSLNKKLHDADLERILSELNELETLY
;
A
#
# COMPACT_ATOMS: atom_id res chain seq x y z
N MET A 1 24.94 7.05 -13.29
CA MET A 1 23.86 7.11 -12.29
C MET A 1 22.67 6.38 -12.87
N ASN A 2 22.03 5.51 -12.09
CA ASN A 2 20.79 4.86 -12.53
C ASN A 2 19.68 5.91 -12.52
N VAL A 3 18.79 5.84 -13.52
CA VAL A 3 17.60 6.68 -13.56
C VAL A 3 16.59 6.10 -12.57
N SER A 4 16.16 6.90 -11.61
CA SER A 4 15.09 6.51 -10.68
C SER A 4 13.74 6.51 -11.40
N THR A 5 12.78 5.73 -10.89
CA THR A 5 11.42 5.70 -11.42
C THR A 5 10.75 7.06 -11.24
N SER A 6 10.07 7.53 -12.29
CA SER A 6 9.28 8.77 -12.27
C SER A 6 7.80 8.45 -12.07
N THR A 7 7.06 9.39 -11.48
CA THR A 7 5.60 9.34 -11.32
C THR A 7 4.90 10.15 -12.42
N VAL A 8 3.62 9.86 -12.66
CA VAL A 8 2.78 10.62 -13.62
C VAL A 8 2.49 12.03 -13.11
N ALA A 9 2.45 12.22 -11.78
CA ALA A 9 2.24 13.50 -11.13
C ALA A 9 3.28 14.54 -11.60
N SER A 10 2.81 15.50 -12.39
CA SER A 10 3.64 16.57 -12.93
C SER A 10 3.83 17.67 -11.90
N ASN A 11 4.71 17.44 -10.93
CA ASN A 11 5.13 18.48 -10.00
C ASN A 11 5.98 19.52 -10.75
N ARG A 12 5.37 20.66 -11.09
CA ARG A 12 6.10 21.85 -11.56
C ARG A 12 6.91 22.43 -10.40
N ARG A 13 8.02 21.76 -10.05
CA ARG A 13 9.09 22.30 -9.21
C ARG A 13 9.81 23.40 -9.97
N ARG A 14 9.14 24.54 -10.18
CA ARG A 14 9.80 25.76 -10.63
C ARG A 14 10.75 26.20 -9.51
N ILE A 15 11.93 26.67 -9.88
CA ILE A 15 12.94 27.21 -8.96
C ILE A 15 12.32 28.41 -8.23
N ARG A 16 11.66 28.16 -7.11
CA ARG A 16 11.33 29.18 -6.10
C ARG A 16 12.54 29.44 -5.19
N LYS A 17 13.76 29.18 -5.69
CA LYS A 17 15.00 29.22 -4.92
C LYS A 17 15.88 30.45 -5.15
N GLN A 18 15.54 31.39 -6.05
CA GLN A 18 16.44 32.51 -6.40
C GLN A 18 15.73 33.81 -6.85
N ALA A 19 14.57 34.19 -6.29
CA ALA A 19 13.88 35.42 -6.71
C ALA A 19 13.75 36.52 -5.64
N ASN A 20 14.35 36.36 -4.45
CA ASN A 20 14.27 37.38 -3.40
C ASN A 20 15.61 38.00 -2.96
N GLU A 21 16.74 37.68 -3.61
CA GLU A 21 18.04 38.24 -3.21
C GLU A 21 18.39 39.58 -3.87
N ALA A 22 17.59 40.11 -4.82
CA ALA A 22 17.97 41.30 -5.57
C ALA A 22 17.60 42.66 -4.91
N PHE A 23 16.94 42.69 -3.74
CA PHE A 23 16.48 43.97 -3.14
C PHE A 23 16.56 44.08 -1.60
N ALA A 24 17.43 43.31 -0.92
CA ALA A 24 17.61 43.44 0.53
C ALA A 24 18.98 44.02 0.90
N ASN A 25 18.95 45.15 1.61
CA ASN A 25 20.09 45.91 2.14
C ASN A 25 21.18 45.04 2.80
N PRO A 26 22.49 45.36 2.62
CA PRO A 26 23.59 44.47 2.98
C PRO A 26 23.97 44.43 4.48
N LEU A 27 23.10 44.86 5.40
CA LEU A 27 23.47 45.04 6.82
C LEU A 27 22.78 44.12 7.83
N ASN A 28 22.06 43.08 7.39
CA ASN A 28 21.44 42.10 8.31
C ASN A 28 21.76 40.62 8.02
N SER A 29 22.88 40.36 7.33
CA SER A 29 23.18 39.05 6.75
C SER A 29 23.62 37.96 7.74
N ILE A 30 23.87 38.24 9.02
CA ILE A 30 24.52 37.25 9.89
C ILE A 30 23.52 36.36 10.67
N ASN A 31 22.26 36.76 10.85
CA ASN A 31 21.32 35.98 11.70
C ASN A 31 20.19 35.24 10.96
N ASN A 32 20.08 35.35 9.63
CA ASN A 32 18.95 34.76 8.88
C ASN A 32 19.32 33.57 7.97
N SER A 33 20.59 33.15 7.92
CA SER A 33 21.01 32.05 7.03
C SER A 33 20.75 30.64 7.56
N ILE A 34 20.39 30.49 8.84
CA ILE A 34 20.15 29.16 9.43
C ILE A 34 18.65 28.76 9.41
N ASN A 35 17.72 29.72 9.27
CA ASN A 35 16.29 29.46 9.49
C ASN A 35 15.41 29.37 8.23
N ASN A 36 15.96 29.54 7.02
CA ASN A 36 15.16 29.60 5.79
C ASN A 36 15.23 28.34 4.89
N ASN A 37 15.89 27.27 5.33
CA ASN A 37 15.92 26.00 4.59
C ASN A 37 14.91 24.95 5.10
N LEU A 38 14.12 25.25 6.15
CA LEU A 38 13.21 24.27 6.78
C LEU A 38 11.70 24.55 6.59
N ASN A 39 11.28 25.67 6.01
CA ASN A 39 9.87 26.04 6.05
C ASN A 39 9.20 25.95 4.66
N ASN A 40 8.26 25.00 4.57
CA ASN A 40 7.13 24.86 3.62
C ASN A 40 7.06 23.54 2.84
N MET A 41 7.55 22.42 3.39
CA MET A 41 6.78 21.18 3.26
C MET A 41 5.74 21.25 4.37
N GLU A 42 4.46 21.26 4.05
CA GLU A 42 3.44 21.00 5.06
C GLU A 42 3.79 19.66 5.72
N GLU A 43 3.77 19.60 7.05
CA GLU A 43 4.13 18.38 7.78
C GLU A 43 3.13 17.27 7.42
N GLU A 44 3.63 16.23 6.75
CA GLU A 44 2.84 15.06 6.39
C GLU A 44 2.27 14.41 7.65
N ASN A 45 0.96 14.19 7.66
CA ASN A 45 0.28 13.55 8.78
C ASN A 45 -0.87 12.67 8.26
N THR A 46 -0.57 11.38 8.13
CA THR A 46 -1.48 10.36 7.64
C THR A 46 -2.74 10.22 8.50
N GLY A 47 -2.63 10.44 9.81
CA GLY A 47 -3.76 10.39 10.74
C GLY A 47 -4.83 11.47 10.46
N TYR A 48 -4.45 12.58 9.82
CA TYR A 48 -5.36 13.64 9.38
C TYR A 48 -5.52 13.69 7.86
N LEU A 49 -5.18 12.60 7.16
CA LEU A 49 -5.25 12.49 5.69
C LEU A 49 -4.41 13.54 4.95
N LYS A 50 -3.34 14.03 5.58
CA LYS A 50 -2.37 14.94 4.97
C LYS A 50 -1.21 14.13 4.43
N PHE A 51 -1.34 13.65 3.20
CA PHE A 51 -0.28 12.91 2.53
C PHE A 51 0.62 13.84 1.70
N GLY A 52 1.81 13.35 1.33
CA GLY A 52 2.67 14.00 0.35
C GLY A 52 2.02 14.10 -1.04
N ASP A 53 2.62 14.89 -1.92
CA ASP A 53 2.09 15.18 -3.27
C ASP A 53 1.85 13.90 -4.11
N GLU A 54 2.60 12.82 -3.85
CA GLU A 54 2.50 11.55 -4.55
C GLU A 54 1.27 10.70 -4.13
N PHE A 55 0.67 10.98 -2.97
CA PHE A 55 -0.42 10.19 -2.39
C PHE A 55 -1.68 11.03 -2.14
N LYS A 56 -1.87 12.09 -2.94
CA LYS A 56 -3.09 12.88 -2.96
C LYS A 56 -4.29 12.03 -3.36
N LEU A 57 -5.48 12.42 -2.89
CA LEU A 57 -6.73 11.71 -3.20
C LEU A 57 -7.00 11.68 -4.70
N ILE A 58 -6.77 12.79 -5.39
CA ILE A 58 -6.90 12.88 -6.85
C ILE A 58 -5.56 12.55 -7.47
N GLN A 59 -5.47 11.36 -8.06
CA GLN A 59 -4.33 10.89 -8.82
C GLN A 59 -4.59 11.04 -10.32
N VAL A 60 -3.53 10.84 -11.11
CA VAL A 60 -3.61 10.83 -12.57
C VAL A 60 -3.05 9.51 -13.06
N ASN A 61 -3.86 8.76 -13.81
CA ASN A 61 -3.47 7.48 -14.36
C ASN A 61 -2.55 7.65 -15.59
N HIS A 62 -2.06 6.54 -16.15
CA HIS A 62 -1.19 6.56 -17.33
C HIS A 62 -1.88 7.06 -18.62
N ASN A 63 -3.21 7.12 -18.63
CA ASN A 63 -4.03 7.68 -19.71
C ASN A 63 -4.27 9.19 -19.55
N LEU A 64 -3.69 9.82 -18.51
CA LEU A 64 -3.89 11.23 -18.14
C LEU A 64 -5.32 11.55 -17.67
N GLU A 65 -6.04 10.55 -17.20
CA GLU A 65 -7.37 10.69 -16.60
C GLU A 65 -7.24 10.79 -15.09
N GLU A 66 -8.13 11.57 -14.46
CA GLU A 66 -8.20 11.68 -13.01
C GLU A 66 -8.77 10.37 -12.42
N GLU A 67 -8.07 9.82 -11.44
CA GLU A 67 -8.43 8.59 -10.75
C GLU A 67 -8.31 8.80 -9.24
N MET A 68 -9.14 8.11 -8.45
CA MET A 68 -9.04 8.16 -7.00
C MET A 68 -7.80 7.38 -6.51
N LEU A 69 -7.18 7.86 -5.43
CA LEU A 69 -6.10 7.16 -4.75
C LEU A 69 -6.47 5.71 -4.46
N THR A 70 -5.66 4.79 -4.97
CA THR A 70 -5.79 3.38 -4.64
C THR A 70 -5.10 3.09 -3.31
N CYS A 71 -5.89 2.71 -2.31
CA CYS A 71 -5.41 2.14 -1.05
C CYS A 71 -5.85 0.68 -0.95
N LEU A 72 -4.96 -0.18 -0.48
CA LEU A 72 -5.19 -1.60 -0.31
C LEU A 72 -5.10 -1.95 1.17
N ASN A 73 -6.06 -2.72 1.67
CA ASN A 73 -5.90 -3.41 2.94
C ASN A 73 -4.95 -4.61 2.80
N LEU A 74 -4.53 -5.20 3.93
CA LEU A 74 -3.57 -6.32 3.91
C LEU A 74 -4.08 -7.52 3.10
N SER A 75 -5.36 -7.84 3.18
CA SER A 75 -6.00 -8.94 2.46
C SER A 75 -6.04 -8.69 0.94
N GLU A 76 -6.41 -7.49 0.52
CA GLU A 76 -6.40 -7.05 -0.88
C GLU A 76 -4.98 -7.09 -1.45
N ALA A 77 -4.01 -6.52 -0.72
CA ALA A 77 -2.61 -6.53 -1.13
C ALA A 77 -2.07 -7.95 -1.28
N ARG A 78 -2.44 -8.88 -0.39
CA ARG A 78 -2.06 -10.30 -0.47
C ARG A 78 -2.54 -10.91 -1.78
N LEU A 79 -3.83 -10.77 -2.09
CA LEU A 79 -4.44 -11.34 -3.29
C LEU A 79 -3.83 -10.74 -4.56
N ILE A 80 -3.72 -9.41 -4.64
CA ILE A 80 -3.20 -8.71 -5.82
C ILE A 80 -1.76 -9.13 -6.13
N ILE A 81 -0.89 -9.21 -5.11
CA ILE A 81 0.50 -9.63 -5.31
C ILE A 81 0.52 -11.09 -5.79
N ARG A 82 -0.25 -11.99 -5.17
CA ARG A 82 -0.30 -13.40 -5.57
C ARG A 82 -0.81 -13.56 -7.00
N GLU A 83 -1.92 -12.92 -7.36
CA GLU A 83 -2.46 -12.97 -8.72
C GLU A 83 -1.48 -12.42 -9.75
N SER A 84 -0.83 -11.29 -9.44
CA SER A 84 0.20 -10.71 -10.32
C SER A 84 1.39 -11.65 -10.54
N LEU A 85 1.83 -12.38 -9.50
CA LEU A 85 2.93 -13.34 -9.61
C LEU A 85 2.51 -14.60 -10.39
N LEU A 86 1.24 -15.03 -10.26
CA LEU A 86 0.66 -16.16 -11.00
C LEU A 86 0.60 -15.86 -12.49
N GLU A 87 0.02 -14.71 -12.86
CA GLU A 87 -0.09 -14.27 -14.24
C GLU A 87 1.27 -14.10 -14.89
N ARG A 88 2.23 -13.52 -14.15
CA ARG A 88 3.59 -13.36 -14.64
C ARG A 88 4.26 -14.69 -14.92
N HIS A 89 4.09 -15.69 -14.06
CA HIS A 89 4.62 -17.02 -14.33
C HIS A 89 3.97 -17.67 -15.55
N LYS A 90 2.63 -17.61 -15.67
CA LYS A 90 1.91 -18.10 -16.86
C LYS A 90 2.43 -17.45 -18.14
N LEU A 91 2.68 -16.14 -18.12
CA LEU A 91 3.26 -15.42 -19.24
C LEU A 91 4.68 -15.90 -19.57
N MET A 92 5.55 -16.02 -18.56
CA MET A 92 6.93 -16.48 -18.75
C MET A 92 7.01 -17.90 -19.29
N LYS A 93 6.10 -18.79 -18.85
CA LYS A 93 5.94 -20.13 -19.40
C LYS A 93 5.55 -20.09 -20.87
N ASN A 94 4.49 -19.36 -21.23
CA ASN A 94 4.04 -19.25 -22.62
C ASN A 94 5.15 -18.75 -23.55
N ILE A 95 6.01 -17.84 -23.07
CA ILE A 95 7.19 -17.36 -23.82
C ILE A 95 8.22 -18.48 -24.01
N LYS A 96 8.47 -19.32 -22.99
CA LYS A 96 9.40 -20.46 -23.11
C LYS A 96 8.87 -21.53 -24.07
N GLU A 97 7.59 -21.87 -23.98
CA GLU A 97 6.94 -22.84 -24.87
C GLU A 97 6.96 -22.42 -26.35
N GLN A 98 6.92 -21.11 -26.63
CA GLN A 98 7.08 -20.60 -28.00
C GLN A 98 8.52 -20.75 -28.53
N ASN A 99 9.51 -20.84 -27.63
CA ASN A 99 10.92 -20.88 -28.00
C ASN A 99 11.51 -22.32 -28.04
N ASN A 100 10.92 -23.31 -27.36
CA ASN A 100 11.41 -24.71 -27.32
C ASN A 100 10.28 -25.73 -27.50
N LYS A 101 10.60 -26.91 -28.07
CA LYS A 101 9.70 -28.08 -28.04
C LYS A 101 9.65 -28.62 -26.60
N LYS A 102 8.44 -28.83 -26.09
CA LYS A 102 8.13 -29.34 -24.74
C LYS A 102 9.03 -30.51 -24.34
N ASP A 103 9.67 -30.39 -23.18
CA ASP A 103 10.24 -31.53 -22.44
C ASP A 103 9.17 -32.03 -21.44
N ASP A 104 8.97 -33.35 -21.35
CA ASP A 104 7.89 -33.98 -20.55
C ASP A 104 7.99 -33.69 -19.02
N ASP A 105 9.13 -33.18 -18.54
CA ASP A 105 9.34 -32.81 -17.13
C ASP A 105 8.62 -31.49 -16.73
N GLU A 106 8.21 -30.64 -17.68
CA GLU A 106 7.59 -29.34 -17.39
C GLU A 106 6.12 -29.45 -16.90
N GLU A 107 5.36 -30.46 -17.35
CA GLU A 107 3.93 -30.59 -16.98
C GLU A 107 3.72 -30.89 -15.48
N ASN A 108 4.69 -31.52 -14.81
CA ASN A 108 4.62 -31.83 -13.38
C ASN A 108 4.84 -30.57 -12.52
N VAL A 109 5.75 -29.70 -12.95
CA VAL A 109 6.06 -28.42 -12.27
C VAL A 109 4.85 -27.48 -12.36
N ASP A 110 4.14 -27.47 -13.48
CA ASP A 110 2.94 -26.66 -13.67
C ASP A 110 1.79 -27.02 -12.73
N PHE A 111 1.52 -28.31 -12.58
CA PHE A 111 0.45 -28.78 -11.69
C PHE A 111 0.78 -28.40 -10.24
N GLN A 112 2.05 -28.52 -9.85
CA GLN A 112 2.52 -28.09 -8.54
C GLN A 112 2.43 -26.56 -8.38
N PHE A 113 2.70 -25.79 -9.44
CA PHE A 113 2.59 -24.34 -9.43
C PHE A 113 1.14 -23.85 -9.28
N GLU A 114 0.19 -24.39 -10.04
CA GLU A 114 -1.23 -24.03 -9.87
C GLU A 114 -1.75 -24.41 -8.48
N GLN A 115 -1.28 -25.52 -7.91
CA GLN A 115 -1.61 -25.90 -6.55
C GLN A 115 -0.98 -24.97 -5.50
N ILE A 116 0.23 -24.43 -5.76
CA ILE A 116 0.90 -23.44 -4.93
C ILE A 116 0.15 -22.10 -4.90
N PHE A 117 -0.51 -21.75 -6.01
CA PHE A 117 -1.22 -20.47 -6.13
C PHE A 117 -2.70 -20.52 -5.81
N SER A 118 -3.25 -21.71 -5.59
CA SER A 118 -4.63 -21.84 -5.12
C SER A 118 -4.85 -20.99 -3.87
N ASN A 119 -5.90 -20.15 -3.88
CA ASN A 119 -6.28 -19.35 -2.73
C ASN A 119 -6.86 -20.20 -1.58
N ALA A 120 -7.14 -21.49 -1.83
CA ALA A 120 -7.64 -22.44 -0.83
C ALA A 120 -6.54 -23.01 0.11
N GLN A 121 -5.34 -22.42 0.10
CA GLN A 121 -4.26 -22.85 0.99
C GLN A 121 -4.45 -22.35 2.42
N SER A 122 -4.07 -23.19 3.37
CA SER A 122 -3.92 -22.73 4.77
C SER A 122 -2.77 -21.73 4.90
N GLN A 123 -2.78 -20.95 5.97
CA GLN A 123 -1.71 -20.01 6.29
C GLN A 123 -0.32 -20.67 6.31
N GLU A 124 -0.21 -21.85 6.92
CA GLU A 124 1.06 -22.59 7.04
C GLU A 124 1.57 -23.04 5.66
N GLN A 125 0.68 -23.59 4.83
CA GLN A 125 1.02 -23.98 3.46
C GLN A 125 1.44 -22.80 2.60
N GLU A 126 0.78 -21.65 2.76
CA GLU A 126 1.17 -20.44 2.05
C GLU A 126 2.59 -20.02 2.44
N LEU A 127 2.91 -19.98 3.74
CA LEU A 127 4.24 -19.62 4.24
C LEU A 127 5.34 -20.56 3.72
N GLU A 128 5.08 -21.87 3.68
CA GLU A 128 6.02 -22.86 3.14
C GLU A 128 6.28 -22.63 1.63
N ASN A 129 5.27 -22.14 0.91
CA ASN A 129 5.33 -21.99 -0.53
C ASN A 129 5.84 -20.62 -1.01
N ILE A 130 6.06 -19.63 -0.13
CA ILE A 130 6.53 -18.28 -0.52
C ILE A 130 7.85 -18.34 -1.31
N ASP A 131 8.80 -19.15 -0.88
CA ASP A 131 10.12 -19.21 -1.52
C ASP A 131 10.02 -19.83 -2.91
N LYS A 132 9.23 -20.90 -3.07
CA LYS A 132 8.92 -21.52 -4.37
C LYS A 132 8.20 -20.53 -5.29
N LEU A 133 7.20 -19.83 -4.76
CA LEU A 133 6.45 -18.78 -5.44
C LEU A 133 7.37 -17.70 -6.02
N LEU A 134 8.32 -17.21 -5.22
CA LEU A 134 9.26 -16.18 -5.66
C LEU A 134 10.27 -16.73 -6.66
N GLU A 135 10.73 -17.96 -6.49
CA GLU A 135 11.66 -18.62 -7.42
C GLU A 135 11.05 -18.69 -8.81
N TYR A 136 9.86 -19.27 -8.91
CA TYR A 136 9.16 -19.48 -10.19
C TYR A 136 8.71 -18.20 -10.87
N SER A 137 8.39 -17.17 -10.09
CA SER A 137 7.88 -15.93 -10.63
C SER A 137 9.03 -14.95 -10.85
N THR A 138 9.78 -14.55 -9.82
CA THR A 138 10.77 -13.45 -9.85
C THR A 138 12.17 -13.84 -10.34
N GLY A 139 12.44 -15.14 -10.50
CA GLY A 139 13.81 -15.63 -10.65
C GLY A 139 14.60 -15.48 -9.35
N TYR A 140 13.89 -15.52 -8.21
CA TYR A 140 14.51 -15.53 -6.88
C TYR A 140 15.35 -16.80 -6.74
N THR A 141 16.62 -16.64 -6.44
CA THR A 141 17.50 -17.76 -6.11
C THR A 141 17.83 -17.66 -4.64
N ASN A 142 17.26 -18.54 -3.82
CA ASN A 142 17.69 -18.71 -2.44
C ASN A 142 19.11 -19.30 -2.48
N SER A 143 20.14 -18.48 -2.25
CA SER A 143 21.53 -18.96 -2.17
C SER A 143 21.87 -19.60 -0.80
N ILE A 144 20.84 -19.97 -0.03
CA ILE A 144 20.96 -20.76 1.19
C ILE A 144 20.61 -22.20 0.84
N ASP A 145 21.64 -22.98 0.49
CA ASP A 145 21.60 -24.43 0.64
C ASP A 145 21.32 -24.73 2.12
N ILE A 146 20.05 -24.98 2.48
CA ILE A 146 19.77 -25.73 3.70
C ILE A 146 20.15 -27.16 3.37
N GLN A 147 21.42 -27.49 3.63
CA GLN A 147 21.85 -28.86 3.75
C GLN A 147 20.97 -29.51 4.81
N THR A 148 20.01 -30.31 4.37
CA THR A 148 19.32 -31.33 5.16
C THR A 148 20.32 -32.43 5.48
N GLY A 149 21.33 -32.08 6.29
CA GLY A 149 22.33 -32.97 6.84
C GLY A 149 22.05 -33.10 8.34
N SER A 150 21.38 -34.19 8.70
CA SER A 150 21.35 -34.71 10.07
C SER A 150 22.76 -34.72 10.67
N SER A 151 23.06 -33.85 11.64
CA SER A 151 24.23 -33.98 12.53
C SER A 151 24.07 -33.15 13.80
N SER A 152 24.45 -33.76 14.92
CA SER A 152 24.30 -33.40 16.32
C SER A 152 24.90 -32.04 16.74
N PRO A 153 24.47 -31.47 17.89
CA PRO A 153 24.88 -30.14 18.34
C PRO A 153 26.22 -30.20 19.08
N THR A 154 27.34 -30.27 18.36
CA THR A 154 28.66 -29.92 18.92
C THR A 154 29.65 -29.63 17.80
N GLN A 155 29.71 -28.37 17.35
CA GLN A 155 30.92 -27.68 16.83
C GLN A 155 30.51 -26.35 16.19
N GLN A 156 30.35 -25.31 17.01
CA GLN A 156 30.07 -23.93 16.57
C GLN A 156 31.33 -23.05 16.42
N GLN A 157 32.53 -23.61 16.33
CA GLN A 157 33.76 -22.82 16.17
C GLN A 157 34.75 -23.52 15.26
N GLN A 158 34.62 -23.32 13.94
CA GLN A 158 35.70 -23.28 12.93
C GLN A 158 35.16 -23.48 11.50
N ILE A 159 34.37 -22.53 10.98
CA ILE A 159 34.25 -22.34 9.51
C ILE A 159 34.28 -20.83 9.21
N LYS A 160 35.44 -20.22 9.44
CA LYS A 160 35.82 -18.92 8.88
C LYS A 160 37.20 -19.11 8.27
N GLN A 161 37.24 -19.60 7.03
CA GLN A 161 38.25 -19.35 6.00
C GLN A 161 38.15 -20.43 4.91
N GLN A 162 38.29 -19.98 3.66
CA GLN A 162 38.28 -20.72 2.40
C GLN A 162 36.92 -20.99 1.78
N GLN A 163 36.51 -20.07 0.89
CA GLN A 163 36.30 -20.40 -0.52
C GLN A 163 36.25 -19.11 -1.36
N GLN A 164 37.30 -18.90 -2.14
CA GLN A 164 37.26 -18.14 -3.39
C GLN A 164 37.44 -19.13 -4.53
N SER A 165 36.79 -18.83 -5.66
CA SER A 165 36.82 -19.50 -6.98
C SER A 165 35.77 -20.57 -7.23
N GLY A 166 34.62 -20.09 -7.68
CA GLY A 166 33.65 -20.77 -8.52
C GLY A 166 32.84 -19.72 -9.26
N ASN A 167 33.24 -19.39 -10.49
CA ASN A 167 32.48 -18.53 -11.40
C ASN A 167 31.10 -19.15 -11.65
N ASN A 168 30.04 -18.57 -11.07
CA ASN A 168 28.70 -18.60 -11.62
C ASN A 168 28.11 -17.20 -11.48
N ASN A 169 28.22 -16.43 -12.57
CA ASN A 169 27.48 -15.20 -12.78
C ASN A 169 25.99 -15.55 -12.87
N SER A 170 25.31 -15.58 -11.73
CA SER A 170 23.89 -15.23 -11.65
C SER A 170 23.69 -14.55 -10.30
N SER A 171 24.02 -13.25 -10.26
CA SER A 171 23.64 -12.38 -9.16
C SER A 171 22.12 -12.20 -9.21
N GLY A 172 21.38 -13.22 -8.76
CA GLY A 172 19.94 -13.16 -8.58
C GLY A 172 19.63 -11.98 -7.67
N TYR A 173 18.84 -11.04 -8.15
CA TYR A 173 18.37 -9.94 -7.32
C TYR A 173 17.43 -10.52 -6.26
N GLU A 174 17.96 -10.75 -5.05
CA GLU A 174 17.14 -11.16 -3.92
C GLU A 174 16.20 -10.02 -3.54
N ASN A 175 14.93 -10.10 -3.94
CA ASN A 175 13.91 -9.15 -3.51
C ASN A 175 13.44 -9.52 -2.09
N GLN A 176 14.33 -9.35 -1.11
CA GLN A 176 14.06 -9.65 0.30
C GLN A 176 12.88 -8.84 0.84
N ALA A 177 12.65 -7.63 0.31
CA ALA A 177 11.51 -6.80 0.65
C ALA A 177 10.20 -7.49 0.26
N LEU A 178 10.06 -7.96 -0.99
CA LEU A 178 8.87 -8.67 -1.44
C LEU A 178 8.64 -9.97 -0.64
N ARG A 179 9.71 -10.72 -0.35
CA ARG A 179 9.62 -11.91 0.51
C ARG A 179 9.08 -11.59 1.89
N GLN A 180 9.64 -10.58 2.56
CA GLN A 180 9.21 -10.18 3.89
C GLN A 180 7.77 -9.63 3.87
N THR A 181 7.40 -8.90 2.82
CA THR A 181 6.03 -8.44 2.60
C THR A 181 5.07 -9.62 2.44
N LEU A 182 5.39 -10.64 1.65
CA LEU A 182 4.54 -11.82 1.49
C LEU A 182 4.38 -12.58 2.82
N ILE A 183 5.43 -12.72 3.62
CA ILE A 183 5.36 -13.34 4.96
C ILE A 183 4.45 -12.52 5.87
N TYR A 184 4.59 -11.19 5.84
CA TYR A 184 3.75 -10.30 6.63
C TYR A 184 2.28 -10.42 6.21
N LEU A 185 1.97 -10.31 4.93
CA LEU A 185 0.62 -10.43 4.40
C LEU A 185 0.02 -11.82 4.66
N ALA A 186 0.80 -12.89 4.54
CA ALA A 186 0.37 -14.24 4.87
C ALA A 186 0.09 -14.44 6.36
N ASN A 187 0.63 -13.61 7.26
CA ASN A 187 0.35 -13.71 8.70
C ASN A 187 -0.76 -12.78 9.17
N PHE A 188 -0.88 -11.60 8.57
CA PHE A 188 -1.72 -10.52 9.06
C PHE A 188 -2.90 -10.17 8.14
N ALA A 189 -3.03 -10.83 6.97
CA ALA A 189 -4.25 -10.72 6.19
C ALA A 189 -5.43 -11.26 7.00
N ARG A 190 -6.46 -10.44 7.15
CA ARG A 190 -7.66 -10.73 7.93
C ARG A 190 -8.67 -11.60 7.18
N TYR A 191 -8.67 -11.48 5.85
CA TYR A 191 -9.58 -12.16 4.94
C TYR A 191 -8.73 -12.92 3.91
N ARG A 192 -9.00 -14.21 3.71
CA ARG A 192 -8.25 -15.02 2.75
C ARG A 192 -8.91 -15.07 1.38
N ASP A 193 -10.23 -15.24 1.34
CA ASP A 193 -10.95 -15.52 0.10
C ASP A 193 -11.30 -14.25 -0.67
N GLY A 194 -11.22 -14.33 -2.01
CA GLY A 194 -11.52 -13.20 -2.89
C GLY A 194 -12.96 -12.72 -2.78
N GLU A 195 -13.91 -13.63 -2.53
CA GLU A 195 -15.32 -13.30 -2.31
C GLU A 195 -15.48 -12.44 -1.06
N THR A 196 -14.93 -12.89 0.08
CA THR A 196 -14.96 -12.17 1.36
C THR A 196 -14.29 -10.80 1.25
N VAL A 197 -13.12 -10.73 0.61
CA VAL A 197 -12.42 -9.45 0.38
C VAL A 197 -13.29 -8.51 -0.46
N GLY A 198 -13.96 -9.03 -1.49
CA GLY A 198 -14.91 -8.26 -2.30
C GLY A 198 -16.11 -7.75 -1.50
N THR A 199 -16.69 -8.57 -0.63
CA THR A 199 -17.78 -8.19 0.28
C THR A 199 -17.35 -7.09 1.24
N VAL A 200 -16.16 -7.21 1.85
CA VAL A 200 -15.60 -6.19 2.75
C VAL A 200 -15.39 -4.86 2.02
N ARG A 201 -14.87 -4.90 0.79
CA ARG A 201 -14.68 -3.71 -0.04
C ARG A 201 -16.00 -3.03 -0.38
N GLN A 202 -17.03 -3.81 -0.69
CA GLN A 202 -18.37 -3.30 -0.97
C GLN A 202 -19.02 -2.70 0.28
N LEU A 203 -18.92 -3.38 1.42
CA LEU A 203 -19.43 -2.90 2.71
C LEU A 203 -18.86 -1.52 3.04
N LEU A 204 -17.52 -1.39 3.02
CA LEU A 204 -16.83 -0.16 3.39
C LEU A 204 -16.97 0.95 2.33
N GLY A 205 -17.09 0.59 1.06
CA GLY A 205 -17.30 1.55 -0.03
C GLY A 205 -18.69 2.20 -0.02
N ASN A 206 -19.69 1.54 0.57
CA ASN A 206 -21.06 2.04 0.67
C ASN A 206 -21.34 2.79 1.97
N VAL A 207 -20.34 2.99 2.82
CA VAL A 207 -20.51 3.72 4.08
C VAL A 207 -20.73 5.21 3.78
N GLU A 208 -21.94 5.69 4.07
CA GLU A 208 -22.26 7.12 4.04
C GLU A 208 -21.79 7.79 5.34
N THR A 209 -20.80 8.66 5.20
CA THR A 209 -20.36 9.58 6.24
C THR A 209 -21.38 10.68 6.48
N GLN A 210 -21.49 11.10 7.73
CA GLN A 210 -22.30 12.24 8.13
C GLN A 210 -21.37 13.39 8.51
N ASP A 211 -21.60 14.59 7.98
CA ASP A 211 -20.94 15.81 8.45
C ASP A 211 -21.48 16.12 9.87
N LEU A 212 -20.89 15.53 10.91
CA LEU A 212 -21.31 15.73 12.32
C LEU A 212 -21.22 17.21 12.75
N ASP A 213 -20.35 18.00 12.09
CA ASP A 213 -20.20 19.44 12.30
C ASP A 213 -21.34 20.29 11.65
N TYR A 214 -22.14 19.75 10.72
CA TYR A 214 -23.24 20.48 10.06
C TYR A 214 -24.40 20.75 11.03
N ASN A 215 -24.65 19.84 11.97
CA ASN A 215 -25.67 20.01 13.00
C ASN A 215 -25.25 20.98 14.13
N ALA A 216 -23.94 21.12 14.40
CA ALA A 216 -23.44 22.06 15.40
C ALA A 216 -23.49 23.53 14.92
N LYS A 217 -23.37 23.78 13.61
CA LYS A 217 -23.48 25.13 13.02
C LYS A 217 -24.93 25.63 12.91
N ASN A 218 -25.92 24.74 12.87
CA ASN A 218 -27.34 25.12 12.82
C ASN A 218 -27.89 25.70 14.13
N ILE A 219 -27.12 25.72 15.23
CA ILE A 219 -27.51 26.36 16.49
C ILE A 219 -27.00 27.82 16.55
N HIS A 220 -26.10 28.22 15.64
CA HIS A 220 -25.48 29.55 15.65
C HIS A 220 -25.21 30.08 14.24
N ASN A 221 -26.28 30.34 13.48
CA ASN A 221 -26.39 31.54 12.63
C ASN A 221 -27.71 31.56 11.84
N ILE A 222 -28.66 32.34 12.35
CA ILE A 222 -29.55 33.14 11.50
C ILE A 222 -28.65 34.22 10.92
N ASP A 223 -28.03 33.97 9.76
CA ASP A 223 -27.71 35.02 8.81
C ASP A 223 -27.45 34.41 7.43
N THR A 224 -28.54 34.40 6.69
CA THR A 224 -28.62 34.26 5.24
C THR A 224 -27.70 35.27 4.56
N THR A 225 -27.12 34.86 3.42
CA THR A 225 -26.33 35.64 2.43
C THR A 225 -24.81 35.54 2.55
N THR A 226 -24.23 34.52 1.91
CA THR A 226 -22.92 34.67 1.27
C THR A 226 -23.05 34.23 -0.18
N THR A 227 -22.82 35.21 -1.03
CA THR A 227 -22.96 35.24 -2.48
C THR A 227 -22.05 34.23 -3.18
N LEU A 228 -22.61 33.47 -4.11
CA LEU A 228 -21.91 32.67 -5.11
C LEU A 228 -21.00 33.57 -5.96
N ASN A 229 -19.67 33.42 -5.82
CA ASN A 229 -18.68 34.08 -6.67
C ASN A 229 -18.16 33.07 -7.72
N PRO A 230 -18.48 33.22 -9.02
CA PRO A 230 -18.21 32.23 -10.06
C PRO A 230 -16.75 32.17 -10.55
N ASN A 231 -15.83 32.92 -9.93
CA ASN A 231 -14.41 32.98 -10.32
C ASN A 231 -13.45 32.29 -9.34
N ASN A 232 -13.96 31.52 -8.37
CA ASN A 232 -13.09 30.69 -7.54
C ASN A 232 -12.67 29.48 -8.36
N ARG A 233 -11.37 29.34 -8.64
CA ARG A 233 -10.81 28.02 -8.96
C ARG A 233 -11.14 27.17 -7.75
N ASN A 234 -11.95 26.11 -7.92
CA ASN A 234 -12.27 25.21 -6.82
C ASN A 234 -10.96 24.85 -6.14
N THR A 235 -10.87 25.16 -4.85
CA THR A 235 -9.72 24.79 -4.04
C THR A 235 -9.57 23.27 -4.09
N GLU A 236 -8.34 22.76 -3.94
CA GLU A 236 -8.09 21.31 -3.99
C GLU A 236 -9.03 20.54 -3.05
N ALA A 237 -9.27 21.11 -1.86
CA ALA A 237 -10.22 20.60 -0.87
C ALA A 237 -11.69 20.58 -1.35
N GLU A 238 -12.15 21.55 -2.15
CA GLU A 238 -13.52 21.54 -2.70
C GLU A 238 -13.69 20.44 -3.73
N ARG A 239 -12.66 20.18 -4.56
CA ARG A 239 -12.68 19.07 -5.53
C ARG A 239 -12.59 17.72 -4.85
N GLU A 240 -11.78 17.59 -3.80
CA GLU A 240 -11.73 16.39 -2.98
C GLU A 240 -13.08 16.13 -2.32
N LYS A 241 -13.75 17.16 -1.79
CA LYS A 241 -15.10 17.03 -1.24
C LYS A 241 -16.13 16.64 -2.30
N GLU A 242 -16.04 17.19 -3.51
CA GLU A 242 -16.91 16.84 -4.63
C GLU A 242 -16.71 15.39 -5.09
N LEU A 243 -15.47 14.92 -5.15
CA LEU A 243 -15.12 13.57 -5.58
C LEU A 243 -15.46 12.51 -4.52
N LEU A 244 -15.14 12.78 -3.26
CA LEU A 244 -15.41 11.86 -2.15
C LEU A 244 -16.90 11.86 -1.76
N GLY A 245 -17.58 13.00 -1.92
CA GLY A 245 -18.96 13.17 -1.49
C GLY A 245 -19.12 12.83 -0.01
N ASN A 246 -20.02 11.88 0.27
CA ASN A 246 -20.24 11.34 1.61
C ASN A 246 -19.50 10.02 1.85
N GLN A 247 -18.50 9.65 1.06
CA GLN A 247 -17.78 8.38 1.26
C GLN A 247 -16.57 8.54 2.19
N LEU A 248 -16.12 7.41 2.75
CA LEU A 248 -14.84 7.35 3.47
C LEU A 248 -13.66 7.54 2.51
N HIS A 249 -12.56 8.10 3.03
CA HIS A 249 -11.32 8.20 2.27
C HIS A 249 -10.76 6.78 2.02
N PRO A 250 -10.16 6.49 0.85
CA PRO A 250 -9.60 5.16 0.56
C PRO A 250 -8.63 4.63 1.63
N PHE A 251 -7.84 5.53 2.22
CA PHE A 251 -6.97 5.19 3.34
C PHE A 251 -7.72 4.72 4.58
N GLU A 252 -8.84 5.37 4.93
CA GLU A 252 -9.68 4.97 6.09
C GLU A 252 -10.30 3.59 5.85
N ILE A 253 -10.77 3.33 4.63
CA ILE A 253 -11.27 2.03 4.19
C ILE A 253 -10.20 0.96 4.37
N ALA A 254 -8.97 1.22 3.88
CA ALA A 254 -7.87 0.28 3.99
C ALA A 254 -7.48 0.01 5.46
N GLN A 255 -7.49 1.04 6.31
CA GLN A 255 -7.19 0.90 7.74
C GLN A 255 -8.28 0.10 8.47
N LEU A 256 -9.57 0.40 8.27
CA LEU A 256 -10.69 -0.33 8.90
C LEU A 256 -10.70 -1.82 8.52
N ALA A 257 -10.34 -2.16 7.28
CA ALA A 257 -10.28 -3.55 6.85
C ALA A 257 -9.02 -4.28 7.36
N SER A 258 -7.95 -3.56 7.71
CA SER A 258 -6.67 -4.15 8.16
C SER A 258 -6.58 -4.27 9.68
N LEU A 259 -7.15 -3.32 10.42
CA LEU A 259 -7.13 -3.27 11.88
C LEU A 259 -8.39 -3.96 12.43
N SER A 260 -8.21 -5.00 13.24
CA SER A 260 -9.32 -5.74 13.87
C SER A 260 -9.79 -5.01 15.14
N CYS A 261 -10.45 -3.86 14.94
CA CYS A 261 -11.00 -3.07 16.03
C CYS A 261 -12.33 -3.66 16.51
N VAL A 262 -12.56 -3.63 17.82
CA VAL A 262 -13.80 -4.14 18.44
C VAL A 262 -14.77 -3.02 18.78
N GLU A 263 -14.24 -1.87 19.21
CA GLU A 263 -15.03 -0.74 19.70
C GLU A 263 -14.81 0.51 18.84
N ALA A 264 -15.82 1.39 18.77
CA ALA A 264 -15.70 2.66 18.05
C ALA A 264 -14.60 3.56 18.61
N ASP A 265 -14.39 3.57 19.94
CA ASP A 265 -13.34 4.36 20.59
C ASP A 265 -11.93 3.90 20.18
N GLU A 266 -11.72 2.58 20.10
CA GLU A 266 -10.48 1.98 19.59
C GLU A 266 -10.25 2.38 18.13
N ALA A 267 -11.25 2.20 17.27
CA ALA A 267 -11.16 2.53 15.85
C ALA A 267 -10.88 4.02 15.62
N LYS A 268 -11.53 4.91 16.36
CA LYS A 268 -11.31 6.37 16.28
C LYS A 268 -9.98 6.81 16.90
N THR A 269 -9.47 6.08 17.88
CA THR A 269 -8.13 6.32 18.43
C THR A 269 -7.04 5.94 17.44
N LEU A 270 -7.19 4.80 16.76
CA LEU A 270 -6.23 4.32 15.76
C LEU A 270 -6.35 5.04 14.42
N ILE A 271 -7.56 5.47 14.05
CA ILE A 271 -7.86 6.15 12.79
C ILE A 271 -8.55 7.50 13.10
N PRO A 272 -7.78 8.52 13.54
CA PRO A 272 -8.35 9.76 14.07
C PRO A 272 -9.13 10.59 13.06
N SER A 273 -8.96 10.37 11.76
CA SER A 273 -9.74 10.99 10.70
C SER A 273 -11.23 10.59 10.70
N LEU A 274 -11.59 9.47 11.35
CA LEU A 274 -12.97 8.99 11.48
C LEU A 274 -13.80 9.78 12.51
N ASN A 275 -13.16 10.51 13.43
CA ASN A 275 -13.81 11.15 14.58
C ASN A 275 -15.04 11.99 14.21
N LYS A 276 -15.01 12.65 13.06
CA LYS A 276 -16.05 13.58 12.60
C LYS A 276 -16.95 13.03 11.48
N LYS A 277 -16.72 11.80 11.03
CA LYS A 277 -17.34 11.22 9.83
C LYS A 277 -18.41 10.19 10.15
N LEU A 278 -18.27 9.46 11.26
CA LEU A 278 -19.18 8.38 11.65
C LEU A 278 -19.60 8.49 13.10
N HIS A 279 -20.87 8.20 13.36
CA HIS A 279 -21.37 8.01 14.72
C HIS A 279 -20.89 6.67 15.28
N ASP A 280 -20.72 6.60 16.60
CA ASP A 280 -20.16 5.41 17.25
C ASP A 280 -21.03 4.18 17.00
N ALA A 281 -22.36 4.32 17.05
CA ALA A 281 -23.31 3.22 16.79
C ALA A 281 -23.21 2.67 15.35
N ASP A 282 -23.03 3.53 14.35
CA ASP A 282 -22.87 3.11 12.95
C ASP A 282 -21.52 2.42 12.75
N LEU A 283 -20.47 2.96 13.36
CA LEU A 283 -19.12 2.39 13.31
C LEU A 283 -19.08 1.02 14.01
N GLU A 284 -19.67 0.87 15.19
CA GLU A 284 -19.77 -0.41 15.90
C GLU A 284 -20.50 -1.48 15.08
N ARG A 285 -21.56 -1.09 14.37
CA ARG A 285 -22.27 -2.00 13.46
C ARG A 285 -21.36 -2.47 12.33
N ILE A 286 -20.62 -1.56 11.69
CA ILE A 286 -19.67 -1.89 10.63
C ILE A 286 -18.56 -2.80 11.16
N LEU A 287 -17.98 -2.48 12.32
CA LEU A 287 -16.93 -3.29 12.94
C LEU A 287 -17.41 -4.71 13.26
N SER A 288 -18.65 -4.84 13.75
CA SER A 288 -19.27 -6.15 14.00
C SER A 288 -19.39 -6.97 12.72
N GLU A 289 -19.86 -6.37 11.62
CA GLU A 289 -19.98 -7.04 10.32
C GLU A 289 -18.61 -7.44 9.74
N LEU A 290 -17.58 -6.60 9.91
CA LEU A 290 -16.20 -6.95 9.54
C LEU A 290 -15.67 -8.15 10.36
N ASN A 291 -15.95 -8.18 11.66
CA ASN A 291 -15.57 -9.28 12.56
C ASN A 291 -16.27 -10.59 12.18
N GLU A 292 -17.51 -10.55 11.71
CA GLU A 292 -18.24 -11.73 11.23
C GLU A 292 -17.67 -12.30 9.92
N LEU A 293 -17.08 -11.46 9.08
CA LEU A 293 -16.45 -11.85 7.82
C LEU A 293 -15.01 -12.36 7.97
N GLU A 294 -14.44 -12.30 9.18
CA GLU A 294 -13.06 -12.69 9.44
C GLU A 294 -12.82 -14.19 9.18
N THR A 295 -11.71 -14.51 8.51
CA THR A 295 -11.37 -15.91 8.21
C THR A 295 -10.89 -16.62 9.48
N LEU A 296 -11.47 -17.78 9.77
CA LEU A 296 -11.03 -18.66 10.85
C LEU A 296 -9.74 -19.41 10.45
N TYR A 297 -8.73 -19.35 11.32
CA TYR A 297 -7.44 -20.03 11.16
C TYR A 297 -7.32 -21.28 12.03
#